data_AF-A0A4Q3WRQ7-F1
#
_entry.id   AF-A0A4Q3WRQ7-F1
#
_cell.length_a   1.000
_cell.length_b   1.000
_cell.length_c   1.000
_cell.angle_alpha   90.00
_cell.angle_beta   90.00
_cell.angle_gamma   90.00
#
_symmetry.space_group_name_H-M   'P 1'
#
loop_
_entity.id
_entity.type
_entity.pdbx_description
1 polymer ?
#
loop_
_entity_poly.entity_id
_entity_poly.type
_entity_poly.pdbx_seq_one_letter_code
_entity_poly.pdbx_strand_id
1 'polypeptide(L)'
;MNVEVIFGETDEIPEVIAKGSPSVDPDEYFAKNAFRIFFQTNNFFLPQIRDLIDKGEVLNLRPEYQRRLRWSPAQKSKLIESLLLNIPVPPIFLYESDAARYEVMDGQQRLNAVKEFISGDFALTSLTVLEPLNGIRYSRCPPRIKRALDRASLSAIVLLLESASEGTSNQLSMTDIRRFIFDRLNTGGTKLNPQEIRNALNPGPLNRVIVELTRSNLFTKVFDIPPYVEADPSDYYENPQRQKNTLYSSMA
;
A
#
# COMPACT_ATOMS: atom_id res chain seq x y z
N MET A 1 48.75 -6.17 -50.01
CA MET A 1 48.77 -6.24 -48.52
C MET A 1 47.38 -6.68 -48.13
N ASN A 2 47.15 -8.00 -48.11
CA ASN A 2 45.86 -8.59 -47.81
C ASN A 2 45.85 -8.91 -46.32
N VAL A 3 44.95 -8.29 -45.58
CA VAL A 3 44.72 -8.56 -44.16
C VAL A 3 43.71 -9.70 -44.10
N GLU A 4 44.16 -10.89 -43.72
CA GLU A 4 43.28 -11.99 -43.33
C GLU A 4 42.61 -11.63 -42.00
N VAL A 5 41.27 -11.58 -42.00
CA VAL A 5 40.46 -11.44 -40.79
C VAL A 5 40.20 -12.85 -40.27
N ILE A 6 40.90 -13.21 -39.18
CA ILE A 6 40.65 -14.43 -38.42
C ILE A 6 39.38 -14.18 -37.59
N PHE A 7 38.27 -14.84 -37.96
CA PHE A 7 37.11 -14.92 -37.07
C PHE A 7 37.44 -15.91 -35.96
N GLY A 8 37.54 -15.39 -34.74
CA GLY A 8 37.73 -16.17 -33.52
C GLY A 8 36.60 -17.16 -33.30
N GLU A 9 36.98 -18.25 -32.64
CA GLU A 9 36.21 -19.44 -32.32
C GLU A 9 34.76 -19.14 -31.89
N THR A 10 33.83 -19.93 -32.42
CA THR A 10 32.45 -19.99 -31.95
C THR A 10 32.44 -20.31 -30.47
N ASP A 11 32.02 -19.36 -29.64
CA ASP A 11 31.70 -19.60 -28.23
C ASP A 11 30.68 -20.74 -28.15
N GLU A 12 31.15 -21.93 -27.78
CA GLU A 12 30.30 -23.04 -27.39
C GLU A 12 29.44 -22.61 -26.21
N ILE A 13 28.16 -22.40 -26.45
CA ILE A 13 27.16 -22.19 -25.41
C ILE A 13 27.16 -23.46 -24.55
N PRO A 14 27.41 -23.40 -23.24
CA PRO A 14 27.43 -24.59 -22.40
C PRO A 14 26.07 -25.30 -22.50
N GLU A 15 26.08 -26.60 -22.85
CA GLU A 15 24.90 -27.46 -22.75
C GLU A 15 24.44 -27.52 -21.29
N VAL A 16 23.54 -26.61 -20.94
CA VAL A 16 22.77 -26.73 -19.71
C VAL A 16 21.87 -27.95 -19.91
N ILE A 17 22.21 -29.04 -19.22
CA ILE A 17 21.40 -30.26 -19.14
C ILE A 17 19.97 -29.84 -18.78
N ALA A 18 19.10 -29.81 -19.78
CA ALA A 18 17.72 -29.44 -19.65
C ALA A 18 17.03 -30.51 -18.78
N LYS A 19 16.79 -30.17 -17.50
CA LYS A 19 15.72 -30.84 -16.75
C LYS A 19 14.46 -30.70 -17.61
N GLY A 20 13.91 -31.84 -18.02
CA GLY A 20 12.90 -31.99 -19.07
C GLY A 20 11.99 -30.77 -19.22
N SER A 21 12.03 -30.17 -20.40
CA SER A 21 11.12 -29.11 -20.82
C SER A 21 9.69 -29.56 -20.50
N PRO A 22 8.86 -28.73 -19.85
CA PRO A 22 7.46 -29.08 -19.65
C PRO A 22 6.85 -29.43 -21.01
N SER A 23 6.17 -30.58 -21.09
CA SER A 23 5.63 -31.15 -22.34
C SER A 23 4.45 -30.36 -22.92
N VAL A 24 4.27 -29.11 -22.50
CA VAL A 24 3.12 -28.27 -22.84
C VAL A 24 3.65 -27.09 -23.63
N ASP A 25 3.07 -26.89 -24.81
CA ASP A 25 3.36 -25.74 -25.65
C ASP A 25 3.14 -24.43 -24.87
N PRO A 26 4.11 -23.50 -24.82
CA PRO A 26 4.00 -22.28 -24.04
C PRO A 26 2.81 -21.38 -24.44
N ASP A 27 2.45 -21.35 -25.73
CA ASP A 27 1.32 -20.55 -26.23
C ASP A 27 -0.01 -21.17 -25.80
N GLU A 28 -0.13 -22.49 -25.93
CA GLU A 28 -1.28 -23.24 -25.42
C GLU A 28 -1.41 -23.15 -23.89
N TYR A 29 -0.29 -23.18 -23.17
CA TYR A 29 -0.26 -22.99 -21.72
C TYR A 29 -0.73 -21.59 -21.34
N PHE A 30 -0.25 -20.55 -22.03
CA PHE A 30 -0.71 -19.17 -21.80
C PHE A 30 -2.20 -19.01 -22.12
N ALA A 31 -2.66 -19.50 -23.27
CA ALA A 31 -4.06 -19.41 -23.67
C ALA A 31 -5.01 -20.08 -22.66
N LYS A 32 -4.58 -21.20 -22.05
CA LYS A 32 -5.38 -21.94 -21.05
C LYS A 32 -5.30 -21.36 -19.63
N ASN A 33 -4.21 -20.69 -19.26
CA ASN A 33 -3.95 -20.27 -17.87
C ASN A 33 -3.89 -18.75 -17.66
N ALA A 34 -3.95 -17.93 -18.71
CA ALA A 34 -3.96 -16.48 -18.59
C ALA A 34 -5.28 -16.02 -17.94
N PHE A 35 -5.18 -15.45 -16.74
CA PHE A 35 -6.26 -14.72 -16.11
C PHE A 35 -6.05 -13.22 -16.31
N ARG A 36 -7.15 -12.47 -16.48
CA ARG A 36 -7.13 -11.01 -16.62
C ARG A 36 -7.66 -10.38 -15.35
N ILE A 37 -6.98 -9.33 -14.89
CA ILE A 37 -7.42 -8.52 -13.76
C ILE A 37 -8.15 -7.30 -14.34
N PHE A 38 -9.41 -7.12 -13.97
CA PHE A 38 -10.17 -5.92 -14.33
C PHE A 38 -9.90 -4.82 -13.32
N PHE A 39 -9.56 -3.63 -13.84
CA PHE A 39 -9.32 -2.45 -13.02
C PHE A 39 -9.88 -1.21 -13.68
N GLN A 40 -10.16 -0.20 -12.87
CA GLN A 40 -10.51 1.15 -13.30
C GLN A 40 -9.51 2.16 -12.74
N THR A 41 -9.28 3.25 -13.47
CA THR A 41 -8.45 4.36 -13.02
C THR A 41 -9.33 5.53 -12.64
N ASN A 42 -9.15 6.03 -11.41
CA ASN A 42 -9.88 7.16 -10.87
C ASN A 42 -8.90 8.26 -10.43
N ASN A 43 -9.35 9.51 -10.39
CA ASN A 43 -8.63 10.60 -9.73
C ASN A 43 -9.53 11.15 -8.64
N PHE A 44 -9.10 11.03 -7.38
CA PHE A 44 -9.84 11.58 -6.25
C PHE A 44 -9.24 12.92 -5.86
N PHE A 45 -10.06 13.97 -5.88
CA PHE A 45 -9.67 15.25 -5.30
C PHE A 45 -9.50 15.11 -3.79
N LEU A 46 -8.56 15.88 -3.21
CA LEU A 46 -8.29 15.84 -1.78
C LEU A 46 -9.53 16.00 -0.88
N PRO A 47 -10.50 16.87 -1.19
CA PRO A 47 -11.76 16.93 -0.44
C PRO A 47 -12.57 15.64 -0.51
N GLN A 48 -12.61 14.96 -1.66
CA GLN A 48 -13.29 13.67 -1.80
C GLN A 48 -12.59 12.59 -0.98
N ILE A 49 -11.26 12.60 -0.95
CA ILE A 49 -10.47 11.68 -0.12
C ILE A 49 -10.80 11.88 1.35
N ARG A 50 -10.83 13.14 1.82
CA ARG A 50 -11.28 13.45 3.19
C ARG A 50 -12.68 12.89 3.44
N ASP A 51 -13.62 13.16 2.56
CA ASP A 51 -15.01 12.73 2.75
C ASP A 51 -15.15 11.19 2.73
N LEU A 52 -14.37 10.48 1.91
CA LEU A 52 -14.32 9.01 1.87
C LEU A 52 -13.74 8.44 3.17
N ILE A 53 -12.76 9.12 3.75
CA ILE A 53 -12.08 8.72 4.98
C ILE A 53 -12.97 8.98 6.21
N ASP A 54 -13.53 10.18 6.32
CA ASP A 54 -14.27 10.62 7.50
C ASP A 54 -15.59 9.87 7.65
N LYS A 55 -16.19 9.45 6.52
CA LYS A 55 -17.44 8.67 6.55
C LYS A 55 -17.24 7.23 7.02
N GLY A 56 -16.00 6.71 7.09
CA GLY A 56 -15.61 5.42 7.69
C GLY A 56 -16.20 4.15 7.05
N GLU A 57 -17.37 4.24 6.43
CA GLU A 57 -18.13 3.14 5.84
C GLU A 57 -17.64 2.79 4.43
N VAL A 58 -17.04 3.75 3.72
CA VAL A 58 -16.73 3.63 2.28
C VAL A 58 -15.28 3.24 2.02
N LEU A 59 -14.34 3.59 2.90
CA LEU A 59 -12.92 3.32 2.72
C LEU A 59 -12.32 2.68 3.97
N ASN A 60 -12.00 1.39 3.88
CA ASN A 60 -11.16 0.74 4.88
C ASN A 60 -9.70 1.16 4.69
N LEU A 61 -9.32 2.24 5.37
CA LEU A 61 -7.96 2.78 5.41
C LEU A 61 -6.95 1.87 6.09
N ARG A 62 -7.39 1.00 7.01
CA ARG A 62 -6.53 0.17 7.87
C ARG A 62 -6.97 -1.28 7.80
N PRO A 63 -6.67 -1.95 6.68
CA PRO A 63 -6.88 -3.38 6.63
C PRO A 63 -6.09 -4.08 7.74
N GLU A 64 -6.65 -5.15 8.32
CA GLU A 64 -6.10 -5.86 9.50
C GLU A 64 -4.65 -6.35 9.33
N TYR A 65 -4.16 -6.38 8.10
CA TYR A 65 -2.86 -6.88 7.71
C TYR A 65 -1.78 -5.84 7.42
N GLN A 66 -2.10 -4.54 7.42
CA GLN A 66 -1.11 -3.48 7.12
C GLN A 66 -0.57 -2.76 8.36
N ARG A 67 0.69 -2.32 8.23
CA ARG A 67 1.51 -1.63 9.23
C ARG A 67 0.82 -0.44 9.92
N ARG A 68 1.44 -0.04 11.03
CA ARG A 68 1.30 1.29 11.66
C ARG A 68 1.83 2.39 10.73
N LEU A 69 1.33 3.61 10.91
CA LEU A 69 1.79 4.79 10.18
C LEU A 69 3.27 5.06 10.49
N ARG A 70 4.14 5.03 9.47
CA ARG A 70 5.60 5.15 9.62
C ARG A 70 6.17 6.42 9.00
N TRP A 71 5.39 7.14 8.17
CA TRP A 71 5.92 8.34 7.55
C TRP A 71 6.21 9.43 8.57
N SER A 72 7.44 9.93 8.55
CA SER A 72 7.84 11.09 9.34
C SER A 72 7.11 12.35 8.86
N PRO A 73 7.00 13.39 9.70
CA PRO A 73 6.43 14.68 9.28
C PRO A 73 7.08 15.25 8.01
N ALA A 74 8.38 15.02 7.81
CA ALA A 74 9.10 15.42 6.60
C ALA A 74 8.62 14.66 5.35
N GLN A 75 8.43 13.34 5.45
CA GLN A 75 7.89 12.54 4.34
C GLN A 75 6.46 12.94 3.99
N LYS A 76 5.61 13.16 5.01
CA LYS A 76 4.25 13.67 4.83
C LYS A 76 4.26 15.05 4.15
N SER A 77 5.11 15.96 4.61
CA SER A 77 5.25 17.31 4.04
C SER A 77 5.71 17.28 2.58
N LYS A 78 6.65 16.39 2.23
CA LYS A 78 7.11 16.21 0.84
C LYS A 78 5.99 15.75 -0.10
N LEU A 79 5.07 14.91 0.37
CA LEU A 79 3.87 14.57 -0.41
C LEU A 79 3.02 15.82 -0.66
N ILE A 80 2.74 16.62 0.38
CA ILE A 80 1.92 17.84 0.23
C ILE A 80 2.57 18.84 -0.72
N GLU A 81 3.89 19.04 -0.64
CA GLU A 81 4.63 19.88 -1.58
C GLU A 81 4.53 19.35 -3.02
N SER A 82 4.63 18.03 -3.21
CA SER A 82 4.45 17.41 -4.53
C SER A 82 3.06 17.69 -5.09
N LEU A 83 2.01 17.56 -4.28
CA LEU A 83 0.63 17.85 -4.68
C LEU A 83 0.41 19.32 -5.03
N LEU A 84 0.97 20.25 -4.25
CA LEU A 84 0.90 21.68 -4.53
C LEU A 84 1.61 22.08 -5.83
N LEU A 85 2.68 21.37 -6.18
CA LEU A 85 3.47 21.59 -7.39
C LEU A 85 2.96 20.80 -8.61
N ASN A 86 1.89 20.01 -8.46
CA ASN A 86 1.40 19.07 -9.48
C ASN A 86 2.47 18.07 -9.96
N ILE A 87 3.37 17.66 -9.07
CA ILE A 87 4.34 16.61 -9.34
C ILE A 87 3.61 15.25 -9.29
N PRO A 88 3.72 14.39 -10.32
CA PRO A 88 3.11 13.07 -10.30
C PRO A 88 3.58 12.24 -9.11
N VAL A 89 2.63 11.65 -8.38
CA VAL A 89 2.88 10.74 -7.27
C VAL A 89 2.36 9.34 -7.61
N PRO A 90 2.93 8.26 -7.04
CA PRO A 90 2.45 6.92 -7.29
C PRO A 90 0.96 6.79 -6.94
N PRO A 91 0.16 6.09 -7.78
CA PRO A 91 -1.26 5.94 -7.53
C PRO A 91 -1.51 5.16 -6.23
N ILE A 92 -2.66 5.38 -5.61
CA ILE A 92 -3.16 4.50 -4.55
C ILE A 92 -3.81 3.28 -5.21
N PHE A 93 -3.70 2.12 -4.58
CA PHE A 93 -4.36 0.91 -5.05
C PHE A 93 -5.49 0.57 -4.11
N LEU A 94 -6.69 0.43 -4.68
CA LEU A 94 -7.91 0.12 -3.95
C LEU A 94 -8.48 -1.19 -4.47
N TYR A 95 -9.12 -1.93 -3.59
CA TYR A 95 -9.91 -3.11 -3.91
C TYR A 95 -11.38 -2.80 -3.61
N GLU A 96 -12.27 -3.03 -4.57
CA GLU A 96 -13.71 -2.90 -4.34
C GLU A 96 -14.26 -4.24 -3.89
N SER A 97 -14.75 -4.29 -2.65
CA SER A 97 -15.18 -5.53 -1.98
C SER A 97 -16.69 -5.79 -2.10
N ASP A 98 -17.52 -4.76 -1.93
CA ASP A 98 -18.98 -4.80 -2.05
C ASP A 98 -19.54 -3.37 -2.25
N ALA A 99 -20.44 -3.19 -3.21
CA ALA A 99 -21.22 -1.95 -3.45
C ALA A 99 -20.48 -0.62 -3.17
N ALA A 100 -19.38 -0.34 -3.89
CA ALA A 100 -18.56 0.86 -3.74
C ALA A 100 -17.81 1.02 -2.39
N ARG A 101 -17.64 -0.05 -1.61
CA ARG A 101 -16.73 -0.09 -0.47
C ARG A 101 -15.32 -0.47 -0.91
N TYR A 102 -14.40 0.46 -0.70
CA TYR A 102 -13.00 0.34 -1.04
C TYR A 102 -12.18 -0.14 0.15
N GLU A 103 -11.21 -0.99 -0.13
CA GLU A 103 -10.17 -1.40 0.79
C GLU A 103 -8.81 -1.00 0.24
N VAL A 104 -7.98 -0.37 1.07
CA VAL A 104 -6.66 0.10 0.62
C VAL A 104 -5.70 -1.08 0.49
N MET A 105 -5.18 -1.30 -0.71
CA MET A 105 -4.11 -2.27 -0.98
C MET A 105 -2.73 -1.62 -0.97
N ASP A 106 -2.59 -0.40 -1.48
CA ASP A 106 -1.36 0.40 -1.37
C ASP A 106 -1.70 1.90 -1.30
N GLY A 107 -0.80 2.68 -0.70
CA GLY A 107 -0.95 4.13 -0.58
C GLY A 107 -1.58 4.60 0.72
N GLN A 108 -1.70 3.73 1.73
CA GLN A 108 -2.19 4.07 3.06
C GLN A 108 -1.44 5.27 3.67
N GLN A 109 -0.11 5.33 3.56
CA GLN A 109 0.67 6.46 4.08
C GLN A 109 0.35 7.76 3.34
N ARG A 110 0.06 7.71 2.03
CA ARG A 110 -0.33 8.87 1.22
C ARG A 110 -1.71 9.39 1.64
N LEU A 111 -2.67 8.49 1.78
CA LEU A 111 -4.02 8.81 2.24
C LEU A 111 -4.02 9.42 3.65
N ASN A 112 -3.28 8.82 4.59
CA ASN A 112 -3.18 9.36 5.95
C ASN A 112 -2.43 10.69 5.99
N ALA A 113 -1.35 10.87 5.23
CA ALA A 113 -0.66 12.16 5.14
C ALA A 113 -1.58 13.29 4.67
N VAL A 114 -2.43 13.02 3.67
CA VAL A 114 -3.44 13.97 3.20
C VAL A 114 -4.49 14.25 4.29
N LYS A 115 -5.06 13.19 4.90
CA LYS A 115 -6.04 13.30 5.98
C LYS A 115 -5.51 14.17 7.12
N GLU A 116 -4.37 13.77 7.69
CA GLU A 116 -3.75 14.42 8.83
C GLU A 116 -3.39 15.88 8.54
N PHE A 117 -2.94 16.19 7.32
CA PHE A 117 -2.63 17.56 6.97
C PHE A 117 -3.90 18.41 6.94
N ILE A 118 -4.96 17.94 6.29
CA ILE A 118 -6.24 18.65 6.16
C ILE A 118 -6.90 18.84 7.54
N SER A 119 -6.83 17.83 8.41
CA SER A 119 -7.26 17.91 9.82
C SER A 119 -6.43 18.88 10.65
N GLY A 120 -5.23 19.22 10.18
CA GLY A 120 -4.31 20.14 10.84
C GLY A 120 -3.44 19.48 11.90
N ASP A 121 -3.24 18.16 11.84
CA ASP A 121 -2.54 17.34 12.84
C ASP A 121 -1.02 17.60 12.83
N PHE A 122 -0.46 17.97 11.68
CA PHE A 122 0.93 18.38 11.56
C PHE A 122 1.10 19.69 10.78
N ALA A 123 2.26 20.33 10.97
CA ALA A 123 2.70 21.49 10.21
C ALA A 123 3.73 21.05 9.17
N LEU A 124 3.72 21.69 8.00
CA LEU A 124 4.69 21.39 6.94
C LEU A 124 6.12 21.61 7.44
N THR A 125 7.03 20.71 7.07
CA THR A 125 8.43 20.76 7.48
C THR A 125 9.33 20.21 6.39
N SER A 126 10.59 20.63 6.39
CA SER A 126 11.62 20.16 5.45
C SER A 126 11.24 20.34 3.96
N LEU A 127 10.40 21.33 3.64
CA LEU A 127 10.13 21.72 2.27
C LEU A 127 11.34 22.44 1.68
N THR A 128 11.65 22.20 0.41
CA THR A 128 12.82 22.79 -0.29
C THR A 128 12.43 23.71 -1.44
N VAL A 129 11.25 23.53 -2.04
CA VAL A 129 10.78 24.38 -3.15
C VAL A 129 9.80 25.42 -2.62
N LEU A 130 8.91 25.00 -1.71
CA LEU A 130 7.92 25.84 -1.06
C LEU A 130 8.34 26.15 0.40
N GLU A 131 9.62 26.48 0.61
CA GLU A 131 10.20 26.74 1.94
C GLU A 131 9.37 27.70 2.83
N PRO A 132 8.76 28.79 2.32
CA PRO A 132 7.95 29.68 3.15
C PRO A 132 6.69 29.03 3.74
N LEU A 133 6.29 27.85 3.26
CA LEU A 133 5.17 27.10 3.82
C LEU A 133 5.59 26.22 5.02
N ASN A 134 6.88 26.08 5.31
CA ASN A 134 7.34 25.40 6.52
C ASN A 134 6.73 26.07 7.77
N GLY A 135 6.27 25.24 8.72
CA GLY A 135 5.58 25.66 9.94
C GLY A 135 4.08 25.93 9.77
N ILE A 136 3.54 25.91 8.54
CA ILE A 136 2.12 26.16 8.30
C ILE A 136 1.31 24.86 8.46
N ARG A 137 0.22 24.94 9.24
CA ARG A 137 -0.85 23.93 9.30
C ARG A 137 -1.97 24.30 8.32
N TYR A 138 -2.76 23.32 7.86
CA TYR A 138 -3.84 23.56 6.89
C TYR A 138 -4.79 24.70 7.28
N SER A 139 -5.18 24.79 8.55
CA SER A 139 -6.05 25.87 9.05
C SER A 139 -5.51 27.27 8.76
N ARG A 140 -4.18 27.45 8.82
CA ARG A 140 -3.45 28.70 8.58
C ARG A 140 -2.98 28.89 7.14
N CYS A 141 -3.29 27.97 6.23
CA CYS A 141 -2.90 28.10 4.82
C CYS A 141 -3.56 29.33 4.17
N PRO A 142 -2.82 30.10 3.34
CA PRO A 142 -3.40 31.18 2.54
C PRO A 142 -4.52 30.67 1.61
N PRO A 143 -5.50 31.52 1.24
CA PRO A 143 -6.63 31.11 0.40
C PRO A 143 -6.22 30.55 -0.97
N ARG A 144 -5.09 30.98 -1.53
CA ARG A 144 -4.55 30.41 -2.78
C ARG A 144 -4.06 28.97 -2.61
N ILE A 145 -3.41 28.67 -1.49
CA ILE A 145 -2.90 27.33 -1.17
C ILE A 145 -4.05 26.37 -0.91
N LYS A 146 -5.07 26.79 -0.15
CA LYS A 146 -6.28 25.97 0.07
C LYS A 146 -6.94 25.60 -1.26
N ARG A 147 -7.17 26.59 -2.14
CA ARG A 147 -7.74 26.35 -3.50
C ARG A 147 -6.86 25.50 -4.42
N ALA A 148 -5.55 25.44 -4.18
CA ALA A 148 -4.65 24.57 -4.91
C ALA A 148 -4.79 23.13 -4.40
N LEU A 149 -4.83 22.93 -3.08
CA LEU A 149 -5.08 21.63 -2.46
C LEU A 149 -6.45 21.07 -2.81
N ASP A 150 -7.49 21.91 -2.84
CA ASP A 150 -8.85 21.48 -3.20
C ASP A 150 -8.93 20.94 -4.65
N ARG A 151 -8.03 21.40 -5.52
CA ARG A 151 -7.90 20.96 -6.92
C ARG A 151 -6.85 19.87 -7.13
N ALA A 152 -5.98 19.64 -6.14
CA ALA A 152 -5.04 18.55 -6.20
C ALA A 152 -5.79 17.21 -6.09
N SER A 153 -5.25 16.18 -6.72
CA SER A 153 -5.84 14.85 -6.71
C SER A 153 -4.79 13.77 -6.49
N LEU A 154 -5.23 12.63 -5.96
CA LEU A 154 -4.48 11.39 -5.98
C LEU A 154 -5.11 10.45 -7.01
N SER A 155 -4.28 9.99 -7.95
CA SER A 155 -4.66 8.91 -8.86
C SER A 155 -4.85 7.62 -8.09
N ALA A 156 -5.85 6.85 -8.47
CA ALA A 156 -6.22 5.58 -7.88
C ALA A 156 -6.41 4.53 -8.97
N ILE A 157 -5.94 3.32 -8.69
CA ILE A 157 -6.25 2.11 -9.47
C ILE A 157 -7.15 1.26 -8.59
N VAL A 158 -8.39 1.06 -9.03
CA VAL A 158 -9.38 0.26 -8.30
C VAL A 158 -9.54 -1.09 -8.98
N LEU A 159 -9.32 -2.16 -8.24
CA LEU A 159 -9.49 -3.54 -8.69
C LEU A 159 -10.94 -3.98 -8.45
N LEU A 160 -11.57 -4.52 -9.48
CA LEU A 160 -13.01 -4.85 -9.48
C LEU A 160 -13.25 -6.33 -9.17
N LEU A 161 -14.27 -6.60 -8.34
CA LEU A 161 -14.71 -7.93 -7.89
C LEU A 161 -15.11 -8.86 -9.05
N GLU A 162 -15.60 -8.31 -10.17
CA GLU A 162 -16.02 -9.07 -11.37
C GLU A 162 -14.87 -9.84 -12.06
N SER A 163 -13.62 -9.68 -11.61
CA SER A 163 -12.51 -10.54 -12.02
C SER A 163 -12.65 -12.02 -11.60
N ALA A 164 -13.75 -12.39 -10.93
CA ALA A 164 -14.01 -13.72 -10.36
C ALA A 164 -15.26 -14.44 -10.91
N SER A 165 -15.88 -13.98 -12.01
CA SER A 165 -17.09 -14.63 -12.54
C SER A 165 -16.80 -15.99 -13.21
N GLU A 166 -17.18 -17.05 -12.49
CA GLU A 166 -17.82 -18.32 -12.89
C GLU A 166 -17.42 -18.95 -14.23
N GLY A 167 -16.74 -20.12 -14.17
CA GLY A 167 -16.76 -21.07 -15.29
C GLY A 167 -15.52 -21.94 -15.52
N THR A 168 -14.37 -21.70 -14.87
CA THR A 168 -13.14 -22.44 -15.19
C THR A 168 -12.52 -23.06 -13.95
N SER A 169 -12.26 -24.37 -14.01
CA SER A 169 -11.77 -25.23 -12.93
C SER A 169 -10.39 -24.89 -12.33
N ASN A 170 -9.77 -23.79 -12.77
CA ASN A 170 -8.46 -23.28 -12.32
C ASN A 170 -8.53 -21.83 -11.79
N GLN A 171 -9.70 -21.36 -11.36
CA GLN A 171 -9.85 -20.01 -10.81
C GLN A 171 -9.04 -19.84 -9.52
N LEU A 172 -8.07 -18.91 -9.56
CA LEU A 172 -7.48 -18.31 -8.37
C LEU A 172 -8.62 -17.72 -7.53
N SER A 173 -8.64 -18.00 -6.22
CA SER A 173 -9.58 -17.35 -5.32
C SER A 173 -9.40 -15.83 -5.38
N MET A 174 -10.43 -15.04 -5.07
CA MET A 174 -10.29 -13.59 -4.88
C MET A 174 -9.15 -13.27 -3.88
N THR A 175 -8.97 -14.12 -2.87
CA THR A 175 -7.85 -14.07 -1.93
C THR A 175 -6.49 -14.25 -2.63
N ASP A 176 -6.42 -15.13 -3.62
CA ASP A 176 -5.20 -15.40 -4.39
C ASP A 176 -4.87 -14.26 -5.38
N ILE A 177 -5.87 -13.64 -6.00
CA ILE A 177 -5.69 -12.47 -6.87
C ILE A 177 -5.16 -11.29 -6.05
N ARG A 178 -5.81 -11.02 -4.92
CA ARG A 178 -5.37 -9.98 -3.98
C ARG A 178 -3.94 -10.23 -3.52
N ARG A 179 -3.62 -11.47 -3.14
CA ARG A 179 -2.26 -11.92 -2.79
C ARG A 179 -1.26 -11.64 -3.89
N PHE A 180 -1.57 -12.04 -5.13
CA PHE A 180 -0.67 -11.90 -6.28
C PHE A 180 -0.38 -10.43 -6.58
N ILE A 181 -1.42 -9.59 -6.60
CA ILE A 181 -1.26 -8.16 -6.85
C ILE A 181 -0.49 -7.49 -5.71
N PHE A 182 -0.82 -7.84 -4.47
CA PHE A 182 -0.15 -7.28 -3.30
C PHE A 182 1.35 -7.60 -3.28
N ASP A 183 1.73 -8.83 -3.59
CA ASP A 183 3.14 -9.22 -3.70
C ASP A 183 3.86 -8.44 -4.80
N ARG A 184 3.25 -8.33 -5.98
CA ARG A 184 3.81 -7.57 -7.11
C ARG A 184 3.96 -6.08 -6.80
N LEU A 185 2.99 -5.45 -6.16
CA LEU A 185 3.06 -4.03 -5.81
C LEU A 185 4.13 -3.73 -4.76
N ASN A 186 4.32 -4.62 -3.78
CA ASN A 186 5.26 -4.40 -2.68
C ASN A 186 6.73 -4.73 -3.03
N THR A 187 7.02 -5.28 -4.21
CA THR A 187 8.40 -5.61 -4.60
C THR A 187 9.27 -4.39 -4.95
N GLY A 188 8.68 -3.25 -5.32
CA GLY A 188 9.41 -2.03 -5.73
C GLY A 188 9.55 -0.93 -4.66
N GLY A 189 8.83 -1.03 -3.54
CA GLY A 189 8.77 0.00 -2.48
C GLY A 189 9.50 -0.38 -1.19
N THR A 190 9.13 0.25 -0.07
CA THR A 190 9.55 -0.21 1.26
C THR A 190 9.00 -1.60 1.49
N LYS A 191 9.86 -2.63 1.41
CA LYS A 191 9.44 -4.02 1.56
C LYS A 191 8.68 -4.22 2.88
N LEU A 192 7.54 -4.88 2.77
CA LEU A 192 6.86 -5.41 3.93
C LEU A 192 7.77 -6.46 4.59
N ASN A 193 7.72 -6.54 5.92
CA ASN A 193 8.42 -7.62 6.61
C ASN A 193 7.68 -8.96 6.36
N PRO A 194 8.33 -10.11 6.62
CA PRO A 194 7.70 -11.41 6.41
C PRO A 194 6.39 -11.62 7.19
N GLN A 195 6.22 -10.98 8.35
CA GLN A 195 5.02 -11.10 9.17
C GLN A 195 3.84 -10.33 8.58
N GLU A 196 4.07 -9.16 8.01
CA GLU A 196 3.06 -8.36 7.28
C GLU A 196 2.59 -9.07 6.03
N ILE A 197 3.51 -9.70 5.29
CA ILE A 197 3.16 -10.56 4.17
C ILE A 197 2.28 -11.69 4.70
N ARG A 198 2.68 -12.40 5.77
CA ARG A 198 1.88 -13.51 6.31
C ARG A 198 0.47 -13.07 6.75
N ASN A 199 0.36 -11.94 7.46
CA ASN A 199 -0.93 -11.40 7.90
C ASN A 199 -1.81 -11.00 6.70
N ALA A 200 -1.23 -10.41 5.65
CA ALA A 200 -1.95 -9.99 4.44
C ALA A 200 -2.44 -11.16 3.60
N LEU A 201 -1.64 -12.22 3.56
CA LEU A 201 -1.92 -13.38 2.72
C LEU A 201 -2.85 -14.41 3.37
N ASN A 202 -2.98 -14.41 4.70
CA ASN A 202 -3.74 -15.43 5.42
C ASN A 202 -4.76 -14.81 6.39
N PRO A 203 -5.72 -14.00 5.90
CA PRO A 203 -6.83 -13.55 6.74
C PRO A 203 -7.65 -14.78 7.16
N GLY A 204 -7.95 -14.90 8.46
CA GLY A 204 -8.71 -16.05 8.96
C GLY A 204 -8.82 -16.11 10.47
N PRO A 205 -9.58 -17.09 11.01
CA PRO A 205 -9.80 -17.22 12.45
C PRO A 205 -8.49 -17.28 13.25
N LEU A 206 -7.50 -18.03 12.76
CA LEU A 206 -6.19 -18.13 13.42
C LEU A 206 -5.48 -16.79 13.48
N ASN A 207 -5.42 -16.05 12.37
CA ASN A 207 -4.75 -14.75 12.32
C ASN A 207 -5.44 -13.74 13.26
N ARG A 208 -6.77 -13.76 13.33
CA ARG A 208 -7.55 -12.94 14.28
C ARG A 208 -7.20 -13.27 15.73
N VAL A 209 -7.16 -14.55 16.09
CA VAL A 209 -6.80 -14.99 17.45
C VAL A 209 -5.37 -14.57 17.80
N ILE A 210 -4.42 -14.66 16.87
CA ILE A 210 -3.04 -14.18 17.10
C ILE A 210 -3.06 -12.69 17.42
N VAL A 211 -3.76 -11.88 16.63
CA VAL A 211 -3.90 -10.44 16.86
C VAL A 211 -4.56 -10.15 18.21
N GLU A 212 -5.62 -10.85 18.58
CA GLU A 212 -6.29 -10.70 19.89
C GLU A 212 -5.35 -11.04 21.05
N LEU A 213 -4.60 -12.14 20.96
CA LEU A 213 -3.66 -12.56 22.00
C LEU A 213 -2.55 -11.53 22.22
N THR A 214 -2.02 -10.92 21.15
CA THR A 214 -1.01 -9.85 21.26
C THR A 214 -1.55 -8.59 21.95
N ARG A 215 -2.87 -8.44 22.05
CA ARG A 215 -3.53 -7.31 22.72
C ARG A 215 -3.95 -7.63 24.15
N SER A 216 -3.84 -8.89 24.58
CA SER A 216 -4.23 -9.30 25.92
C SER A 216 -3.37 -8.62 26.99
N ASN A 217 -3.97 -8.37 28.17
CA ASN A 217 -3.27 -7.79 29.32
C ASN A 217 -2.04 -8.61 29.75
N LEU A 218 -2.10 -9.94 29.58
CA LEU A 218 -0.98 -10.80 29.89
C LEU A 218 0.20 -10.53 28.95
N PHE A 219 -0.07 -10.50 27.63
CA PHE A 219 0.96 -10.25 26.63
C PHE A 219 1.58 -8.86 26.81
N THR A 220 0.76 -7.82 26.93
CA THR A 220 1.23 -6.44 27.09
C THR A 220 2.07 -6.27 28.35
N LYS A 221 1.69 -6.91 29.46
CA LYS A 221 2.47 -6.91 30.70
C LYS A 221 3.81 -7.63 30.58
N VAL A 222 3.84 -8.79 29.90
CA VAL A 222 5.08 -9.57 29.72
C VAL A 222 6.11 -8.82 28.87
N PHE A 223 5.65 -8.12 27.83
CA PHE A 223 6.52 -7.40 26.89
C PHE A 223 6.66 -5.91 27.20
N ASP A 224 6.19 -5.45 28.36
CA ASP A 224 6.22 -4.04 28.78
C ASP A 224 5.61 -3.09 27.74
N ILE A 225 4.54 -3.53 27.06
CA ILE A 225 3.79 -2.74 26.08
C ILE A 225 2.63 -2.06 26.82
N PRO A 226 2.38 -0.75 26.63
CA PRO A 226 1.20 -0.10 27.22
C PRO A 226 -0.11 -0.78 26.78
N PRO A 227 -1.06 -1.06 27.71
CA PRO A 227 -2.23 -1.89 27.45
C PRO A 227 -3.22 -1.25 26.48
N TYR A 228 -3.92 -2.07 25.70
CA TYR A 228 -4.98 -1.65 24.78
C TYR A 228 -6.27 -1.38 25.57
N VAL A 229 -6.54 -0.11 25.85
CA VAL A 229 -7.64 0.35 26.72
C VAL A 229 -8.67 1.19 25.96
N GLU A 230 -8.40 1.48 24.70
CA GLU A 230 -9.27 2.30 23.85
C GLU A 230 -10.56 1.54 23.50
N ALA A 231 -11.66 2.28 23.42
CA ALA A 231 -12.97 1.71 23.10
C ALA A 231 -13.09 1.37 21.61
N ASP A 232 -12.47 2.16 20.73
CA ASP A 232 -12.37 1.88 19.30
C ASP A 232 -11.06 1.13 19.01
N PRO A 233 -11.12 -0.10 18.46
CA PRO A 233 -9.95 -0.83 18.00
C PRO A 233 -9.08 -0.08 16.96
N SER A 234 -9.66 0.89 16.26
CA SER A 234 -8.94 1.73 15.31
C SER A 234 -7.90 2.65 15.99
N ASP A 235 -8.17 3.06 17.24
CA ASP A 235 -7.34 3.94 18.06
C ASP A 235 -6.12 3.22 18.67
N TYR A 236 -6.11 1.89 18.64
CA TYR A 236 -5.03 1.07 19.19
C TYR A 236 -3.65 1.46 18.67
N TYR A 237 -3.59 1.88 17.41
CA TYR A 237 -2.37 2.23 16.71
C TYR A 237 -1.95 3.69 16.90
N GLU A 238 -2.84 4.54 17.42
CA GLU A 238 -2.63 5.99 17.58
C GLU A 238 -2.09 6.36 18.96
N ASN A 239 -2.16 5.43 19.92
CA ASN A 239 -1.68 5.66 21.27
C ASN A 239 -0.20 6.11 21.32
N PRO A 240 0.09 7.33 21.79
CA PRO A 240 1.45 7.89 21.77
C PRO A 240 2.43 7.14 22.66
N GLN A 241 1.98 6.56 23.77
CA GLN A 241 2.83 5.80 24.69
C GLN A 241 3.28 4.50 24.04
N ARG A 242 2.36 3.80 23.36
CA ARG A 242 2.71 2.59 22.60
C ARG A 242 3.66 2.93 21.45
N GLN A 243 3.41 4.00 20.69
CA GLN A 243 4.29 4.38 19.58
C GLN A 243 5.74 4.66 20.01
N LYS A 244 5.95 5.16 21.24
CA LYS A 244 7.29 5.38 21.82
C LYS A 244 7.97 4.11 22.31
N ASN A 245 7.22 3.04 22.57
CA ASN A 245 7.78 1.79 23.05
C ASN A 245 8.58 1.10 21.91
N THR A 246 9.82 0.71 22.19
CA THR A 246 10.74 0.15 21.19
C THR A 246 10.29 -1.21 20.69
N LEU A 247 9.83 -2.08 21.59
CA LEU A 247 9.32 -3.40 21.23
C LEU A 247 8.05 -3.28 20.40
N TYR A 248 7.12 -2.42 20.81
CA TYR A 248 5.94 -2.09 20.04
C TYR A 248 6.36 -1.60 18.65
N SER A 249 7.08 -0.48 18.55
CA SER A 249 7.46 0.13 17.26
C SER A 249 8.27 -0.78 16.32
N SER A 250 9.00 -1.76 16.86
CA SER A 250 9.77 -2.75 16.09
C SER A 250 9.00 -4.03 15.69
N MET A 251 7.96 -4.41 16.45
CA MET A 251 7.11 -5.59 16.17
C MET A 251 6.12 -5.42 15.01
N ALA A 252 6.08 -4.23 14.39
CA ALA A 252 5.28 -3.97 13.20
C ALA A 252 5.92 -4.62 11.98
#